data_AF-A0A2N9IKG7-F1
#
_entry.id   AF-A0A2N9IKG7-F1
#
_cell.length_a   1.000
_cell.length_b   1.000
_cell.length_c   1.000
_cell.angle_alpha   90.00
_cell.angle_beta   90.00
_cell.angle_gamma   90.00
#
_symmetry.space_group_name_H-M   'P 1'
#
loop_
_entity.id
_entity.type
_entity.pdbx_description
1 polymer ?
#
loop_
_entity_poly.entity_id
_entity_poly.type
_entity_poly.pdbx_seq_one_letter_code
_entity_poly.pdbx_strand_id
1 'polypeptide(L)'
;MAFANSKNSNKHFSNMADLNFLMCKAIENPGLTTSSSLRTSFMSVFEDPVIDQSNDMQQEVGLEDYIGCASVHGVGPSIAIFDTIRDGKLYCVCVYPAPLHSREQMQELVDNMKAVLVDAIGANYAK
;
A
#
# COMPACT_ATOMS: atom_id res chain seq x y z
N MET A 1 3.05 22.23 5.73
CA MET A 1 2.31 23.25 4.93
C MET A 1 2.59 23.15 3.43
N ALA A 2 3.83 22.98 2.96
CA ALA A 2 4.12 22.91 1.52
C ALA A 2 3.43 21.73 0.78
N PHE A 3 3.38 20.54 1.39
CA PHE A 3 2.75 19.35 0.78
C PHE A 3 1.22 19.48 0.65
N ALA A 4 0.53 19.84 1.74
CA ALA A 4 -0.93 20.06 1.73
C ALA A 4 -1.36 21.12 0.70
N ASN A 5 -0.59 22.21 0.57
CA ASN A 5 -0.84 23.25 -0.42
C ASN A 5 -0.62 22.75 -1.86
N SER A 6 0.35 21.86 -2.08
CA SER A 6 0.58 21.20 -3.37
C SER A 6 -0.55 20.23 -3.73
N LYS A 7 -1.01 19.39 -2.78
CA LYS A 7 -2.17 18.46 -2.92
C LYS A 7 -3.42 19.25 -3.34
N ASN A 8 -3.71 20.36 -2.67
CA ASN A 8 -4.88 21.21 -2.97
C ASN A 8 -4.82 21.96 -4.31
N SER A 9 -3.63 22.09 -4.92
CA SER A 9 -3.49 22.80 -6.19
C SER A 9 -3.87 21.98 -7.42
N ASN A 10 -4.15 20.66 -7.26
CA ASN A 10 -4.49 19.71 -8.33
C ASN A 10 -3.53 19.67 -9.53
N LYS A 11 -2.35 20.31 -9.45
CA LYS A 11 -1.35 20.34 -10.54
C LYS A 11 -0.92 18.96 -11.02
N HIS A 12 -0.94 17.96 -10.13
CA HIS A 12 -0.62 16.57 -10.45
C HIS A 12 -1.65 15.91 -11.39
N PHE A 13 -2.92 16.35 -11.36
CA PHE A 13 -3.95 15.88 -12.27
C PHE A 13 -3.87 16.55 -13.64
N SER A 14 -3.43 17.81 -13.72
CA SER A 14 -3.32 18.55 -14.98
C SER A 14 -2.27 17.96 -15.93
N ASN A 15 -1.23 17.32 -15.39
CA ASN A 15 -0.11 16.77 -16.17
C ASN A 15 -0.02 15.24 -16.05
N MET A 16 -1.12 14.57 -15.67
CA MET A 16 -1.08 13.12 -15.40
C MET A 16 -0.71 12.31 -16.65
N ALA A 17 -1.13 12.75 -17.84
CA ALA A 17 -0.76 12.12 -19.10
C ALA A 17 0.75 12.17 -19.36
N ASP A 18 1.36 13.34 -19.17
CA ASP A 18 2.81 13.55 -19.37
C ASP A 18 3.64 12.82 -18.30
N LEU A 19 3.18 12.84 -17.04
CA LEU A 19 3.82 12.12 -15.94
C LEU A 19 3.77 10.61 -16.16
N ASN A 20 2.61 10.06 -16.52
CA ASN A 20 2.47 8.64 -16.82
C ASN A 20 3.33 8.23 -18.01
N PHE A 21 3.32 9.01 -19.09
CA PHE A 21 4.16 8.77 -20.26
C PHE A 21 5.65 8.75 -19.89
N LEU A 22 6.11 9.75 -19.13
CA LEU A 22 7.50 9.85 -18.70
C LEU A 22 7.91 8.68 -17.80
N MET A 23 7.04 8.28 -16.87
CA MET A 23 7.25 7.13 -15.98
C MET A 23 7.31 5.82 -16.76
N CYS A 24 6.40 5.59 -17.73
CA CYS A 24 6.46 4.43 -18.62
C CYS A 24 7.79 4.39 -19.40
N LYS A 25 8.24 5.52 -19.95
CA LYS A 25 9.51 5.58 -20.69
C LYS A 25 10.73 5.31 -19.79
N ALA A 26 10.70 5.77 -18.54
CA ALA A 26 11.74 5.47 -17.56
C ALA A 26 11.76 3.98 -17.17
N ILE A 27 10.59 3.34 -17.05
CA ILE A 27 10.46 1.90 -16.78
C ILE A 27 10.97 1.06 -17.95
N GLU A 28 10.65 1.45 -19.18
CA GLU A 28 11.12 0.77 -20.40
C GLU A 28 12.63 0.92 -20.61
N ASN A 29 13.23 2.02 -20.11
CA ASN A 29 14.63 2.38 -20.37
C ASN A 29 15.39 2.75 -19.08
N PRO A 30 15.53 1.83 -18.11
CA PRO A 30 16.16 2.10 -16.82
C PRO A 30 17.59 2.65 -16.93
N GLY A 31 18.35 2.20 -17.92
CA GLY A 31 19.73 2.66 -18.14
C GLY A 31 19.85 4.11 -18.64
N LEU A 32 18.74 4.76 -19.01
CA LEU A 32 18.72 6.17 -19.43
C LEU A 32 18.34 7.13 -18.28
N THR A 33 18.04 6.61 -17.08
CA THR A 33 17.85 7.46 -15.91
C THR A 33 19.19 7.76 -15.26
N THR A 34 19.32 8.91 -14.59
CA THR A 34 20.54 9.24 -13.85
C THR A 34 20.88 8.13 -12.85
N SER A 35 22.13 7.68 -12.87
CA SER A 35 22.65 6.56 -12.06
C SER A 35 22.05 5.17 -12.35
N SER A 36 21.43 4.95 -13.52
CA SER A 36 20.63 3.75 -13.82
C SER A 36 19.55 3.48 -12.75
N SER A 37 19.16 4.54 -12.04
CA SER A 37 18.30 4.44 -10.88
C SER A 37 16.86 4.50 -11.34
N LEU A 38 16.28 3.35 -11.65
CA LEU A 38 14.89 3.14 -11.25
C LEU A 38 14.89 2.97 -9.73
N ARG A 39 15.11 4.06 -8.99
CA ARG A 39 14.56 4.14 -7.63
C ARG A 39 13.08 4.48 -7.76
N THR A 40 12.34 3.61 -8.44
CA THR A 40 10.94 3.35 -8.05
C THR A 40 11.00 3.12 -6.55
N SER A 41 10.22 3.92 -5.80
CA SER A 41 10.23 3.96 -4.34
C SER A 41 10.50 2.58 -3.72
N PHE A 42 11.46 2.47 -2.80
CA PHE A 42 11.66 1.22 -2.05
C PHE A 42 10.39 0.81 -1.30
N MET A 43 9.61 1.82 -0.86
CA MET A 43 8.32 1.66 -0.22
C MET A 43 7.40 2.79 -0.67
N SER A 44 6.19 2.44 -1.10
CA SER A 44 5.08 3.38 -1.34
C SER A 44 4.02 3.13 -0.29
N VAL A 45 3.55 4.20 0.37
CA VAL A 45 2.53 4.14 1.41
C VAL A 45 1.50 5.23 1.11
N PHE A 46 0.23 4.92 1.27
CA PHE A 46 -0.83 5.91 1.22
C PHE A 46 -0.86 6.66 2.55
N GLU A 47 -0.93 8.00 2.49
CA GLU A 47 -0.93 8.86 3.67
C GLU A 47 -2.15 8.61 4.57
N ASP A 48 -3.32 8.48 3.94
CA ASP A 48 -4.59 8.37 4.62
C ASP A 48 -4.96 6.88 4.78
N PRO A 49 -5.30 6.40 6.00
CA PRO A 49 -5.73 5.03 6.20
C PRO A 49 -7.08 4.80 5.53
N VAL A 50 -7.31 3.59 5.05
CA VAL A 50 -8.61 3.20 4.51
C VAL A 50 -9.52 2.82 5.68
N ILE A 51 -10.59 3.60 5.89
CA ILE A 51 -11.61 3.32 6.90
C ILE A 51 -12.88 2.89 6.19
N ASP A 52 -13.35 1.68 6.48
CA ASP A 52 -14.55 1.11 5.92
C ASP A 52 -15.68 1.12 6.94
N GLN A 53 -16.80 1.73 6.55
CA GLN A 53 -18.02 1.89 7.36
C GLN A 53 -19.24 1.26 6.67
N SER A 54 -19.03 0.38 5.69
CA SER A 54 -20.10 -0.21 4.87
C SER A 54 -20.79 -1.44 5.51
N ASN A 55 -20.64 -1.64 6.81
CA ASN A 55 -21.13 -2.83 7.51
C ASN A 55 -22.64 -3.10 7.36
N ASP A 56 -23.46 -2.05 7.37
CA ASP A 56 -24.91 -2.20 7.21
C ASP A 56 -25.24 -2.80 5.84
N MET A 57 -24.53 -2.35 4.81
CA MET A 57 -24.64 -2.87 3.45
C MET A 57 -24.07 -4.28 3.33
N GLN A 58 -22.94 -4.56 4.00
CA GLN A 58 -22.36 -5.91 4.07
C GLN A 58 -23.38 -6.93 4.62
N GLN A 59 -24.10 -6.57 5.69
CA GLN A 59 -25.13 -7.43 6.29
C GLN A 59 -26.32 -7.63 5.35
N GLU A 60 -26.77 -6.57 4.69
CA GLU A 60 -27.88 -6.65 3.72
C GLU A 60 -27.61 -7.63 2.59
N VAL A 61 -26.37 -7.65 2.06
CA VAL A 61 -25.98 -8.55 0.97
C VAL A 61 -25.53 -9.94 1.44
N GLY A 62 -25.49 -10.19 2.75
CA GLY A 62 -25.04 -11.46 3.33
C GLY A 62 -23.54 -11.75 3.11
N LEU A 63 -22.71 -10.72 2.96
CA LEU A 63 -21.26 -10.87 2.77
C LEU A 63 -20.58 -11.11 4.13
N GLU A 64 -20.00 -12.28 4.35
CA GLU A 64 -19.42 -12.64 5.65
C GLU A 64 -18.02 -12.05 5.87
N ASP A 65 -17.14 -12.13 4.88
CA ASP A 65 -15.79 -11.58 4.96
C ASP A 65 -15.25 -11.17 3.59
N TYR A 66 -14.43 -10.12 3.58
CA TYR A 66 -13.74 -9.62 2.40
C TYR A 66 -12.53 -8.80 2.82
N ILE A 67 -11.57 -8.68 1.91
CA ILE A 67 -10.46 -7.75 2.03
C ILE A 67 -10.32 -6.99 0.70
N GLY A 68 -10.21 -5.67 0.79
CA GLY A 68 -9.98 -4.82 -0.36
C GLY A 68 -8.56 -4.99 -0.91
N CYS A 69 -8.45 -5.42 -2.17
CA CYS A 69 -7.19 -5.41 -2.91
C CYS A 69 -7.36 -4.53 -4.14
N ALA A 70 -6.95 -3.26 -4.04
CA ALA A 70 -7.01 -2.34 -5.17
C ALA A 70 -5.71 -2.43 -5.99
N SER A 71 -5.63 -3.38 -6.92
CA SER A 71 -4.63 -3.31 -7.99
C SER A 71 -5.13 -3.91 -9.29
N VAL A 72 -5.11 -3.11 -10.35
CA VAL A 72 -5.46 -3.53 -11.72
C VAL A 72 -4.40 -4.47 -12.32
N HIS A 73 -3.14 -4.38 -11.84
CA HIS A 73 -1.99 -5.09 -12.41
C HIS A 73 -1.32 -6.06 -11.42
N GLY A 74 -1.98 -6.36 -10.29
CA GLY A 74 -1.37 -7.09 -9.18
C GLY A 74 -0.25 -6.30 -8.50
N VAL A 75 0.65 -6.97 -7.79
CA VAL A 75 1.74 -6.32 -7.03
C VAL A 75 3.08 -6.32 -7.78
N GLY A 76 3.09 -6.78 -9.03
CA GLY A 76 4.30 -6.92 -9.83
C GLY A 76 5.39 -7.74 -9.10
N PRO A 77 6.67 -7.32 -9.15
CA PRO A 77 7.75 -7.94 -8.38
C PRO A 77 7.81 -7.47 -6.92
N SER A 78 6.81 -6.74 -6.43
CA SER A 78 6.79 -6.14 -5.09
C SER A 78 5.91 -6.92 -4.11
N ILE A 79 6.11 -6.65 -2.82
CA ILE A 79 5.17 -7.03 -1.75
C ILE A 79 4.18 -5.87 -1.59
N ALA A 80 2.89 -6.16 -1.51
CA ALA A 80 1.89 -5.18 -1.12
C ALA A 80 1.18 -5.59 0.15
N ILE A 81 0.98 -4.60 1.01
CA ILE A 81 0.18 -4.71 2.22
C ILE A 81 -1.05 -3.83 1.98
N PHE A 82 -2.23 -4.43 1.97
CA PHE A 82 -3.48 -3.68 1.91
C PHE A 82 -4.14 -3.76 3.28
N ASP A 83 -4.25 -2.60 3.92
CA ASP A 83 -4.88 -2.43 5.21
C ASP A 83 -6.23 -1.73 5.10
N THR A 84 -7.13 -2.07 6.00
CA THR A 84 -8.43 -1.41 6.15
C THR A 84 -8.85 -1.47 7.60
N ILE A 85 -9.36 -0.36 8.13
CA ILE A 85 -9.97 -0.30 9.46
C ILE A 85 -11.47 -0.51 9.29
N ARG A 86 -12.00 -1.59 9.88
CA ARG A 86 -13.42 -1.92 9.91
C ARG A 86 -13.82 -2.24 11.34
N ASP A 87 -14.87 -1.60 11.85
CA ASP A 87 -15.30 -1.73 13.27
C ASP A 87 -14.20 -1.50 14.30
N GLY A 88 -13.31 -0.55 14.03
CA GLY A 88 -12.16 -0.26 14.91
C GLY A 88 -11.10 -1.36 14.94
N LYS A 89 -11.19 -2.36 14.06
CA LYS A 89 -10.22 -3.44 13.91
C LYS A 89 -9.40 -3.25 12.64
N LEU A 90 -8.11 -3.56 12.72
CA LEU A 90 -7.21 -3.58 11.58
C LEU A 90 -7.38 -4.91 10.83
N TYR A 91 -7.83 -4.83 9.59
CA TYR A 91 -7.79 -5.90 8.62
C TYR A 91 -6.61 -5.65 7.68
N CYS A 92 -5.82 -6.69 7.39
CA CYS A 92 -4.59 -6.56 6.62
C CYS A 92 -4.38 -7.81 5.76
N VAL A 93 -4.06 -7.63 4.48
CA VAL A 93 -3.64 -8.72 3.58
C VAL A 93 -2.25 -8.43 3.03
N CYS A 94 -1.42 -9.48 3.01
CA CYS A 94 -0.09 -9.45 2.42
C CYS A 94 -0.12 -10.21 1.09
N VAL A 95 0.11 -9.50 0.00
CA VAL A 95 0.12 -10.05 -1.36
C VAL A 95 1.56 -9.98 -1.88
N TYR A 96 2.07 -11.10 -2.37
CA TYR A 96 3.45 -11.21 -2.85
C TYR A 96 3.55 -12.20 -4.03
N PRO A 97 4.50 -11.99 -4.95
CA PRO A 97 4.72 -12.90 -6.06
C PRO A 97 5.45 -14.18 -5.60
N ALA A 98 4.84 -15.33 -5.86
CA ALA A 98 5.52 -16.62 -5.79
C ALA A 98 6.00 -17.03 -7.20
N PRO A 99 7.19 -17.63 -7.35
CA PRO A 99 8.10 -18.10 -6.31
C PRO A 99 9.17 -17.08 -5.88
N LEU A 100 9.06 -15.80 -6.28
CA LEU A 100 10.06 -14.78 -5.93
C LEU A 100 10.26 -14.66 -4.40
N HIS A 101 9.17 -14.78 -3.64
CA HIS A 101 9.19 -14.94 -2.19
C HIS A 101 8.60 -16.28 -1.78
N SER A 102 9.25 -16.97 -0.83
CA SER A 102 8.71 -18.20 -0.25
C SER A 102 7.62 -17.91 0.78
N ARG A 103 6.78 -18.90 1.07
CA ARG A 103 5.76 -18.79 2.11
C ARG A 103 6.38 -18.54 3.48
N GLU A 104 7.48 -19.22 3.78
CA GLU A 104 8.18 -19.15 5.06
C GLU A 104 8.77 -17.76 5.28
N GLN A 105 9.42 -17.19 4.26
CA GLN A 105 9.97 -15.83 4.31
C GLN A 105 8.87 -14.80 4.56
N MET A 106 7.73 -14.94 3.87
CA MET A 106 6.63 -14.00 4.01
C MET A 106 5.87 -14.16 5.33
N GLN A 107 5.81 -15.38 5.86
CA GLN A 107 5.25 -15.65 7.18
C GLN A 107 6.09 -14.97 8.28
N GLU A 108 7.40 -15.13 8.23
CA GLU A 108 8.32 -14.46 9.16
C GLU A 108 8.18 -12.93 9.11
N LEU A 109 8.07 -12.36 7.91
CA LEU A 109 7.82 -10.92 7.74
C LEU A 109 6.52 -10.48 8.45
N VAL A 110 5.42 -11.21 8.24
CA VAL A 110 4.11 -10.88 8.83
C VAL A 110 4.15 -11.05 10.35
N ASP A 111 4.83 -12.06 10.87
CA ASP A 111 4.92 -12.28 12.31
C ASP A 111 5.75 -11.20 13.01
N ASN A 112 6.86 -10.77 12.38
CA ASN A 112 7.63 -9.62 12.85
C ASN A 112 6.81 -8.33 12.83
N MET A 113 6.04 -8.10 11.77
CA MET A 113 5.13 -6.94 11.68
C MET A 113 4.11 -6.94 12.82
N LYS A 114 3.49 -8.08 13.11
CA LYS A 114 2.53 -8.22 14.22
C LYS A 114 3.19 -7.93 15.58
N ALA A 115 4.38 -8.47 15.82
CA ALA A 115 5.12 -8.23 17.07
C ALA A 115 5.35 -6.73 17.29
N VAL A 116 5.85 -6.03 16.27
CA VAL A 116 6.06 -4.57 16.33
C VAL A 116 4.77 -3.82 16.63
N LEU A 117 3.66 -4.18 15.99
CA LEU A 117 2.36 -3.53 16.23
C LEU A 117 1.86 -3.74 17.66
N VAL A 118 2.00 -4.96 18.21
CA VAL A 118 1.59 -5.24 19.59
C VAL A 118 2.50 -4.54 20.61
N ASP A 119 3.82 -4.56 20.39
CA ASP A 119 4.79 -3.93 21.29
C ASP A 119 4.61 -2.40 21.33
N ALA A 120 4.35 -1.77 20.19
CA ALA A 120 4.08 -0.34 20.09
C ALA A 120 2.85 0.08 20.92
N ILE A 121 1.83 -0.80 20.99
CA ILE A 121 0.65 -0.57 21.83
C ILE A 121 1.04 -0.65 23.31
N GLY A 122 1.81 -1.66 23.72
CA GLY A 122 2.27 -1.82 25.11
C GLY A 122 3.12 -0.64 25.61
N ALA A 123 3.97 -0.08 24.75
CA ALA A 123 4.78 1.09 25.08
C ALA A 123 3.96 2.39 25.26
N ASN A 124 2.81 2.50 24.59
CA ASN A 124 1.90 3.65 24.71
C ASN A 124 1.05 3.63 26.00
N TYR A 125 0.93 2.48 26.67
CA TYR A 125 0.28 2.36 27.99
C TYR A 125 1.25 2.47 29.17
N ALA A 126 2.56 2.55 28.91
CA ALA A 126 3.61 2.69 29.91
C ALA A 126 4.13 4.14 30.06
N LYS A 127 3.46 5.11 29.43
CA LYS A 127 3.63 6.56 29.61
C LYS A 127 2.35 7.16 30.16
#